data_AF-A0A9N9XCK3-F1
#
_entry.id   AF-A0A9N9XCK3-F1
#
_cell.length_a   1.000
_cell.length_b   1.000
_cell.length_c   1.000
_cell.angle_alpha   90.00
_cell.angle_beta   90.00
_cell.angle_gamma   90.00
#
_symmetry.space_group_name_H-M   'P 1'
#
loop_
_entity.id
_entity.type
_entity.pdbx_description
1 polymer ?
#
loop_
_entity_poly.entity_id
_entity_poly.type
_entity_poly.pdbx_seq_one_letter_code
_entity_poly.pdbx_strand_id
1 'polypeptide(L)'
;MIVLLIRASTLPGAAEGMKYFVYADFSRLKDAEVWYAAVTQCFFSLNVGFGNIITLASYNKFSHNINRDAFIITTLDTFTSLLSGVTIFGILGNLAYEMKISPSEVIAAGGGTALAFISYPDALSKFTFAPWLFAITFFVMLFVLGLGSLQGLHANLNGLIKEYLPYTPDWKIAGCSSIILFLVGLIYVTQGGQYALDLVDFFGGTFVIFVCAICEVFLIAYIYGVDRLCLDIEFMSKKKVAIYWRLTWGLLTPLLLILIFLYFIWTLKPITYGIDSLRLPLGLEIFGWSILAVTVIQLMGWFFYYLYANRKYPGIQKLTETFSFKTWGPEGRQRTEEWKKFLEEKNATQQGKRSMIPTKIKAIFLDPYKS
;
A
#
# COMPACT_ATOMS: atom_id res chain seq x y z
N MET A 1 0.11 -8.85 -21.80
CA MET A 1 -0.80 -9.79 -21.10
C MET A 1 -1.72 -10.55 -22.04
N ILE A 2 -2.69 -9.93 -22.71
CA ILE A 2 -3.67 -10.66 -23.54
C ILE A 2 -3.02 -11.60 -24.58
N VAL A 3 -2.00 -11.14 -25.31
CA VAL A 3 -1.24 -11.99 -26.26
C VAL A 3 -0.61 -13.20 -25.58
N LEU A 4 -0.03 -13.03 -24.39
CA LEU A 4 0.59 -14.11 -23.62
C LEU A 4 -0.46 -15.08 -23.07
N LEU A 5 -1.63 -14.59 -22.66
CA LEU A 5 -2.74 -15.42 -22.23
C LEU A 5 -3.25 -16.29 -23.38
N ILE A 6 -3.50 -15.70 -24.56
CA ILE A 6 -3.94 -16.45 -25.74
C ILE A 6 -2.91 -17.53 -26.06
N ARG A 7 -1.62 -17.19 -26.04
CA ARG A 7 -0.56 -18.18 -26.26
C ARG A 7 -0.58 -19.27 -25.19
N ALA A 8 -0.61 -18.90 -23.91
CA ALA A 8 -0.66 -19.84 -22.80
C ALA A 8 -1.81 -20.85 -22.96
N SER A 9 -3.01 -20.39 -23.32
CA SER A 9 -4.17 -21.24 -23.52
C SER A 9 -4.05 -22.21 -24.70
N THR A 10 -3.16 -21.96 -25.66
CA THR A 10 -2.92 -22.87 -26.81
C THR A 10 -1.83 -23.90 -26.56
N LEU A 11 -1.10 -23.82 -25.44
CA LEU A 11 0.03 -24.70 -25.17
C LEU A 11 -0.43 -26.05 -24.57
N PRO A 12 0.22 -27.16 -24.94
CA PRO A 12 -0.06 -28.45 -24.31
C PRO A 12 0.33 -28.40 -22.82
N GLY A 13 -0.49 -29.02 -21.96
CA GLY A 13 -0.26 -29.03 -20.51
C GLY A 13 -0.66 -27.74 -19.77
N ALA A 14 -1.00 -26.65 -20.47
CA ALA A 14 -1.37 -25.39 -19.84
C ALA A 14 -2.64 -25.50 -18.98
N ALA A 15 -3.60 -26.33 -19.39
CA ALA A 15 -4.83 -26.56 -18.64
C ALA A 15 -4.57 -27.11 -17.22
N GLU A 16 -3.59 -27.99 -17.04
CA GLU A 16 -3.23 -28.53 -15.72
C GLU A 16 -2.61 -27.45 -14.82
N GLY A 17 -1.75 -26.59 -15.39
CA GLY A 17 -1.20 -25.44 -14.66
C GLY A 17 -2.27 -24.43 -14.26
N MET A 18 -3.16 -24.06 -15.19
CA MET A 18 -4.29 -23.17 -14.89
C MET A 18 -5.25 -23.78 -13.86
N LYS A 19 -5.52 -25.08 -13.95
CA LYS A 19 -6.32 -25.82 -12.97
C LYS A 19 -5.67 -25.80 -11.59
N TYR A 20 -4.35 -26.00 -11.51
CA TYR A 20 -3.61 -25.89 -10.26
C TYR A 20 -3.73 -24.50 -9.63
N PHE A 21 -3.70 -23.43 -10.42
CA PHE A 21 -3.88 -22.05 -9.93
C PHE A 21 -5.27 -21.79 -9.34
N VAL A 22 -6.32 -22.25 -10.00
CA VAL A 22 -7.72 -21.99 -9.58
C VAL A 22 -8.27 -23.06 -8.62
N TYR A 23 -7.52 -24.14 -8.37
CA TYR A 23 -7.95 -25.20 -7.48
C TYR A 23 -8.10 -24.68 -6.05
N ALA A 24 -9.33 -24.67 -5.55
CA ALA A 24 -9.66 -24.14 -4.24
C ALA A 24 -9.64 -25.27 -3.19
N ASP A 25 -8.62 -25.25 -2.33
CA ASP A 25 -8.59 -26.08 -1.12
C ASP A 25 -9.16 -25.30 0.07
N PHE A 26 -10.45 -25.52 0.34
CA PHE A 26 -11.16 -24.87 1.45
C PHE A 26 -10.65 -25.29 2.84
N SER A 27 -9.91 -26.39 2.96
CA SER A 27 -9.34 -26.80 4.24
C SER A 27 -8.32 -25.77 4.76
N ARG A 28 -7.60 -25.12 3.84
CA ARG A 28 -6.61 -24.08 4.13
C ARG A 28 -7.18 -22.78 4.64
N LEU A 29 -8.50 -22.54 4.50
CA LEU A 29 -9.14 -21.35 5.08
C LEU A 29 -9.13 -21.35 6.62
N LYS A 30 -8.86 -22.50 7.25
CA LYS A 30 -8.64 -22.62 8.69
C LYS A 30 -7.27 -22.09 9.12
N ASP A 31 -6.32 -22.01 8.19
CA ASP A 31 -4.96 -21.58 8.48
C ASP A 31 -4.90 -20.04 8.51
N ALA A 32 -4.49 -19.48 9.66
CA ALA A 32 -4.35 -18.03 9.81
C ALA A 32 -3.35 -17.42 8.82
N GLU A 33 -2.35 -18.20 8.39
CA GLU A 33 -1.34 -17.80 7.40
C GLU A 33 -1.97 -17.41 6.06
N VAL A 34 -3.04 -18.10 5.63
CA VAL A 34 -3.73 -17.80 4.36
C VAL A 34 -4.38 -16.42 4.40
N TRP A 35 -5.01 -16.08 5.52
CA TRP A 35 -5.62 -14.76 5.71
C TRP A 35 -4.58 -13.66 5.83
N TYR A 36 -3.50 -13.92 6.57
CA TYR A 36 -2.38 -12.99 6.66
C TYR A 36 -1.77 -12.70 5.28
N ALA A 37 -1.49 -13.74 4.49
CA ALA A 37 -0.97 -13.60 3.14
C ALA A 37 -1.93 -12.83 2.22
N ALA A 38 -3.23 -13.11 2.30
CA ALA A 38 -4.25 -12.43 1.49
C ALA A 38 -4.31 -10.93 1.79
N VAL A 39 -4.36 -10.53 3.08
CA VAL A 39 -4.44 -9.09 3.39
C VAL A 39 -3.12 -8.38 3.10
N THR A 40 -1.99 -9.02 3.38
CA THR A 40 -0.66 -8.50 3.04
C THR A 40 -0.53 -8.26 1.54
N GLN A 41 -0.97 -9.22 0.72
CA GLN A 41 -0.98 -9.07 -0.74
C GLN A 41 -1.84 -7.87 -1.18
N CYS A 42 -3.07 -7.73 -0.66
CA CYS A 42 -3.93 -6.60 -0.99
C CYS A 42 -3.30 -5.25 -0.61
N PHE A 43 -2.62 -5.19 0.54
CA PHE A 43 -1.98 -3.98 1.05
C PHE A 43 -0.82 -3.53 0.15
N PHE A 44 0.08 -4.45 -0.18
CA PHE A 44 1.23 -4.16 -1.05
C PHE A 44 0.84 -3.97 -2.52
N SER A 45 -0.12 -4.74 -3.04
CA SER A 45 -0.59 -4.63 -4.43
C SER A 45 -1.14 -3.23 -4.73
N LEU A 46 -1.93 -2.69 -3.80
CA LEU A 46 -2.52 -1.36 -3.95
C LEU A 46 -1.57 -0.21 -3.58
N ASN A 47 -0.34 -0.48 -3.10
CA ASN A 47 0.61 0.53 -2.62
C ASN A 47 0.00 1.50 -1.57
N VAL A 48 -0.79 0.99 -0.63
CA VAL A 48 -1.40 1.82 0.42
C VAL A 48 -0.34 2.20 1.47
N GLY A 49 -0.38 3.45 1.94
CA GLY A 49 0.54 3.97 2.97
C GLY A 49 1.87 4.54 2.44
N PHE A 50 2.16 4.41 1.13
CA PHE A 50 3.40 4.92 0.51
C PHE A 50 3.34 6.42 0.17
N GLY A 51 2.21 7.09 0.42
CA GLY A 51 1.97 8.51 0.11
C GLY A 51 1.74 8.82 -1.37
N ASN A 52 2.17 7.96 -2.29
CA ASN A 52 1.97 8.12 -3.73
C ASN A 52 0.51 8.32 -4.15
N ILE A 53 -0.45 7.59 -3.58
CA ILE A 53 -1.88 7.79 -3.88
C ILE A 53 -2.34 9.16 -3.41
N ILE A 54 -1.85 9.65 -2.26
CA ILE A 54 -2.19 10.97 -1.73
C ILE A 54 -1.66 12.06 -2.67
N THR A 55 -0.40 11.94 -3.12
CA THR A 55 0.20 12.87 -4.08
C THR A 55 -0.52 12.84 -5.43
N LEU A 56 -0.90 11.67 -5.94
CA LEU A 56 -1.67 11.59 -7.18
C LEU A 56 -3.06 12.21 -7.02
N ALA A 57 -3.70 12.01 -5.85
CA ALA A 57 -4.99 12.58 -5.55
C ALA A 57 -4.94 14.10 -5.35
N SER A 58 -3.82 14.69 -4.91
CA SER A 58 -3.70 16.15 -4.73
C SER A 58 -3.72 16.92 -6.06
N TYR A 59 -3.43 16.27 -7.19
CA TYR A 59 -3.57 16.87 -8.52
C TYR A 59 -4.99 16.81 -9.08
N ASN A 60 -5.92 16.10 -8.41
CA ASN A 60 -7.30 16.01 -8.86
C ASN A 60 -8.08 17.31 -8.59
N LYS A 61 -9.17 17.49 -9.35
CA LYS A 61 -10.14 18.55 -9.06
C LYS A 61 -10.80 18.28 -7.70
N PHE A 62 -11.09 19.35 -6.96
CA PHE A 62 -11.66 19.26 -5.61
C PHE A 62 -12.98 18.45 -5.53
N SER A 63 -13.83 18.54 -6.55
CA SER A 63 -15.11 17.81 -6.64
C SER A 63 -15.04 16.54 -7.49
N HIS A 64 -13.83 16.02 -7.74
CA HIS A 64 -13.63 14.80 -8.53
C HIS A 64 -14.21 13.58 -7.81
N ASN A 65 -14.75 12.63 -8.58
CA ASN A 65 -15.43 11.47 -8.01
C ASN A 65 -14.43 10.37 -7.61
N ILE A 66 -13.79 10.57 -6.46
CA ILE A 66 -12.78 9.64 -5.92
C ILE A 66 -13.32 8.23 -5.65
N ASN A 67 -14.61 8.08 -5.35
CA ASN A 67 -15.23 6.77 -5.09
C ASN A 67 -15.26 5.90 -6.34
N ARG A 68 -15.52 6.50 -7.51
CA ARG A 68 -15.49 5.78 -8.79
C ARG A 68 -14.08 5.30 -9.10
N ASP A 69 -13.10 6.17 -8.92
CA ASP A 69 -11.71 5.85 -9.23
C ASP A 69 -11.17 4.77 -8.29
N ALA A 70 -11.44 4.87 -6.99
CA ALA A 70 -11.07 3.84 -6.01
C ALA A 70 -11.66 2.47 -6.36
N PHE A 71 -12.93 2.41 -6.77
CA PHE A 71 -13.56 1.15 -7.20
C PHE A 71 -12.94 0.59 -8.48
N ILE A 72 -12.68 1.44 -9.48
CA ILE A 72 -12.04 1.03 -10.74
C ILE A 72 -10.63 0.49 -10.48
N ILE A 73 -9.81 1.23 -9.71
CA ILE A 73 -8.42 0.86 -9.42
C ILE A 73 -8.37 -0.49 -8.70
N THR A 74 -9.14 -0.66 -7.61
CA THR A 74 -9.15 -1.90 -6.83
C THR A 74 -9.66 -3.11 -7.62
N THR A 75 -10.68 -2.91 -8.44
CA THR A 75 -11.23 -3.98 -9.30
C THR A 75 -10.25 -4.37 -10.40
N LEU A 76 -9.65 -3.39 -11.08
CA LEU A 76 -8.67 -3.64 -12.14
C LEU A 76 -7.39 -4.27 -11.62
N ASP A 77 -6.93 -3.88 -10.43
CA ASP A 77 -5.77 -4.49 -9.76
C ASP A 77 -5.99 -5.99 -9.52
N THR A 78 -7.13 -6.33 -8.91
CA THR A 78 -7.51 -7.73 -8.66
C THR A 78 -7.69 -8.52 -9.95
N PHE A 79 -8.40 -7.95 -10.93
CA PHE A 79 -8.63 -8.60 -12.21
C PHE A 79 -7.34 -8.85 -12.99
N THR A 80 -6.45 -7.85 -13.03
CA THR A 80 -5.15 -7.97 -13.71
C THR A 80 -4.27 -9.00 -13.01
N SER A 81 -4.27 -9.03 -11.67
CA SER A 81 -3.56 -10.04 -10.89
C SER A 81 -4.06 -11.46 -11.18
N LEU A 82 -5.38 -11.66 -11.25
CA LEU A 82 -5.98 -12.94 -11.60
C LEU A 82 -5.62 -13.37 -13.03
N LEU A 83 -5.71 -12.44 -13.99
CA LEU A 83 -5.36 -12.69 -15.39
C LEU A 83 -3.87 -13.06 -15.55
N SER A 84 -3.01 -12.35 -14.82
CA SER A 84 -1.57 -12.62 -14.76
C SER A 84 -1.32 -14.01 -14.17
N GLY A 85 -1.95 -14.34 -13.04
CA GLY A 85 -1.87 -15.66 -12.41
C GLY A 85 -2.23 -16.79 -13.36
N VAL A 86 -3.40 -16.71 -14.02
CA VAL A 86 -3.82 -17.71 -15.02
C VAL A 86 -2.79 -17.81 -16.17
N THR A 87 -2.27 -16.68 -16.64
CA THR A 87 -1.30 -16.65 -17.74
C THR A 87 0.03 -17.32 -17.35
N ILE A 88 0.60 -16.95 -16.19
CA ILE A 88 1.86 -17.48 -15.68
C ILE A 88 1.72 -18.98 -15.42
N PHE A 89 0.68 -19.40 -14.70
CA PHE A 89 0.48 -20.82 -14.39
C PHE A 89 0.16 -21.66 -15.62
N GLY A 90 -0.50 -21.10 -16.65
CA GLY A 90 -0.65 -21.77 -17.94
C GLY A 90 0.69 -22.05 -18.63
N ILE A 91 1.61 -21.08 -18.61
CA ILE A 91 2.95 -21.24 -19.20
C ILE A 91 3.80 -22.22 -18.40
N LEU A 92 3.74 -22.17 -17.07
CA LEU A 92 4.44 -23.13 -16.20
C LEU A 92 3.85 -24.53 -16.30
N GLY A 93 2.54 -24.66 -16.52
CA GLY A 93 1.91 -25.95 -16.80
C GLY A 93 2.42 -26.58 -18.10
N ASN A 94 2.66 -25.77 -19.13
CA ASN A 94 3.33 -26.24 -20.34
C ASN A 94 4.77 -26.67 -20.08
N LEU A 95 5.53 -25.88 -19.32
CA LEU A 95 6.89 -26.25 -18.92
C LEU A 95 6.93 -27.59 -18.16
N ALA A 96 6.02 -27.80 -17.21
CA ALA A 96 5.89 -29.05 -16.47
C ALA A 96 5.57 -30.23 -17.39
N TYR A 97 4.69 -30.03 -18.37
CA TYR A 97 4.37 -31.03 -19.39
C TYR A 97 5.58 -31.41 -20.26
N GLU A 98 6.34 -30.42 -20.75
CA GLU A 98 7.54 -30.66 -21.54
C GLU A 98 8.64 -31.38 -20.73
N MET A 99 8.76 -31.04 -19.45
CA MET A 99 9.72 -31.66 -18.53
C MET A 99 9.24 -32.99 -17.94
N LYS A 100 7.98 -33.39 -18.19
CA LYS A 100 7.34 -34.60 -17.64
C LYS A 100 7.36 -34.67 -16.11
N ILE A 101 7.19 -33.51 -15.46
CA ILE A 101 7.12 -33.36 -14.01
C ILE A 101 5.79 -32.73 -13.60
N SER A 102 5.48 -32.77 -12.30
CA SER A 102 4.25 -32.15 -11.79
C SER A 102 4.33 -30.61 -11.87
N PRO A 103 3.21 -29.90 -12.12
CA PRO A 103 3.19 -28.44 -12.05
C PRO A 103 3.68 -27.90 -10.69
N SER A 104 3.39 -28.61 -9.61
CA SER A 104 3.84 -28.29 -8.25
C SER A 104 5.36 -28.23 -8.11
N GLU A 105 6.11 -29.11 -8.79
CA GLU A 105 7.58 -29.11 -8.72
C GLU A 105 8.18 -27.89 -9.41
N VAL A 106 7.66 -27.52 -10.59
CA VAL A 106 8.10 -26.33 -11.33
C VAL A 106 7.80 -25.05 -10.54
N ILE A 107 6.66 -24.99 -9.86
CA ILE A 107 6.23 -23.83 -9.08
C ILE A 107 7.01 -23.75 -7.77
N ALA A 108 7.29 -24.89 -7.13
CA ALA A 108 8.10 -24.95 -5.91
C ALA A 108 9.57 -24.59 -6.15
N ALA A 109 10.07 -24.75 -7.37
CA ALA A 109 11.45 -24.46 -7.75
C ALA A 109 11.82 -22.96 -7.72
N GLY A 110 10.87 -22.03 -7.58
CA GLY A 110 11.19 -20.62 -7.36
C GLY A 110 9.97 -19.71 -7.21
N GLY A 111 9.84 -19.05 -6.07
CA GLY A 111 8.91 -17.94 -5.86
C GLY A 111 9.51 -16.59 -6.24
N GLY A 112 8.67 -15.57 -6.48
CA GLY A 112 9.11 -14.19 -6.69
C GLY A 112 9.88 -13.97 -7.99
N THR A 113 11.03 -13.29 -7.91
CA THR A 113 11.85 -12.90 -9.07
C THR A 113 12.41 -14.09 -9.85
N ALA A 114 12.72 -15.20 -9.18
CA ALA A 114 13.19 -16.42 -9.81
C ALA A 114 12.16 -16.98 -10.81
N LEU A 115 10.87 -16.91 -10.50
CA LEU A 115 9.81 -17.38 -11.39
C LEU A 115 9.81 -16.63 -12.72
N ALA A 116 9.96 -15.31 -12.66
CA ALA A 116 9.92 -14.43 -13.83
C ALA A 116 11.21 -14.46 -14.65
N PHE A 117 12.37 -14.63 -14.01
CA PHE A 117 13.68 -14.52 -14.68
C PHE A 117 14.41 -15.86 -14.90
N ILE A 118 13.93 -16.97 -14.33
CA ILE A 118 14.52 -18.31 -14.51
C ILE A 118 13.49 -19.24 -15.17
N SER A 119 12.38 -19.52 -14.47
CA SER A 119 11.40 -20.50 -14.95
C SER A 119 10.68 -20.04 -16.21
N TYR A 120 10.32 -18.76 -16.31
CA TYR A 120 9.60 -18.24 -17.46
C TYR A 120 10.45 -18.19 -18.74
N PRO A 121 11.71 -17.72 -18.73
CA PRO A 121 12.58 -17.83 -19.89
C PRO A 121 12.86 -19.27 -20.31
N ASP A 122 13.00 -20.21 -19.35
CA ASP A 122 13.14 -21.64 -19.66
C ASP A 122 11.90 -22.16 -20.39
N ALA A 123 10.69 -21.82 -19.92
CA ALA A 123 9.44 -22.15 -20.61
C ALA A 123 9.38 -21.57 -22.03
N LEU A 124 9.72 -20.29 -22.21
CA LEU A 124 9.72 -19.62 -23.50
C LEU A 124 10.70 -20.25 -24.49
N SER A 125 11.87 -20.69 -24.02
CA SER A 125 12.90 -21.31 -24.87
C SER A 125 12.44 -22.62 -25.51
N LYS A 126 11.46 -23.29 -24.91
CA LYS A 126 10.88 -24.56 -25.37
C LYS A 126 9.73 -24.36 -26.35
N PHE A 127 9.30 -23.12 -26.60
CA PHE A 127 8.24 -22.86 -27.58
C PHE A 127 8.72 -23.16 -29.00
N THR A 128 7.89 -23.85 -29.78
CA THR A 128 8.18 -24.15 -31.19
C THR A 128 7.83 -22.99 -32.12
N PHE A 129 6.90 -22.11 -31.71
CA PHE A 129 6.42 -20.99 -32.52
C PHE A 129 6.83 -19.64 -31.92
N ALA A 130 7.54 -18.84 -32.72
CA ALA A 130 7.98 -17.47 -32.45
C ALA A 130 8.43 -17.18 -30.99
N PRO A 131 9.41 -17.91 -30.41
CA PRO A 131 9.83 -17.71 -29.01
C PRO A 131 10.29 -16.29 -28.72
N TRP A 132 11.01 -15.68 -29.67
CA TRP A 132 11.52 -14.31 -29.58
C TRP A 132 10.41 -13.27 -29.39
N LEU A 133 9.26 -13.44 -30.03
CA LEU A 133 8.13 -12.52 -29.93
C LEU A 133 7.53 -12.55 -28.52
N PHE A 134 7.36 -13.75 -27.95
CA PHE A 134 6.83 -13.92 -26.60
C PHE A 134 7.81 -13.47 -25.53
N ALA A 135 9.11 -13.69 -25.74
CA ALA A 135 10.17 -13.16 -24.87
C ALA A 135 10.16 -11.63 -24.83
N ILE A 136 10.16 -10.97 -25.99
CA ILE A 136 10.10 -9.50 -26.07
C ILE A 136 8.83 -8.99 -25.39
N THR A 137 7.67 -9.58 -25.71
CA THR A 137 6.38 -9.16 -25.13
C THR A 137 6.38 -9.29 -23.60
N PHE A 138 6.97 -10.36 -23.07
CA PHE A 138 7.06 -10.60 -21.64
C PHE A 138 7.99 -9.61 -20.93
N PHE A 139 9.21 -9.45 -21.41
CA PHE A 139 10.18 -8.54 -20.78
C PHE A 139 9.79 -7.07 -20.94
N VAL A 140 9.23 -6.67 -22.09
CA VAL A 140 8.67 -5.31 -22.26
C VAL A 140 7.52 -5.09 -21.29
N MET A 141 6.65 -6.08 -21.10
CA MET A 141 5.59 -5.98 -20.10
C MET A 141 6.15 -5.84 -18.68
N LEU A 142 7.10 -6.68 -18.25
CA LEU A 142 7.74 -6.55 -16.93
C LEU A 142 8.37 -5.17 -16.75
N PHE A 143 9.04 -4.66 -17.78
CA PHE A 143 9.63 -3.34 -17.79
C PHE A 143 8.59 -2.23 -17.61
N VAL A 144 7.48 -2.28 -18.36
CA VAL A 144 6.39 -1.30 -18.25
C VAL A 144 5.69 -1.38 -16.89
N LEU A 145 5.49 -2.59 -16.33
CA LEU A 145 4.91 -2.79 -15.00
C LEU A 145 5.79 -2.15 -13.90
N GLY A 146 7.11 -2.35 -13.97
CA GLY A 146 8.07 -1.71 -13.07
C GLY A 146 8.08 -0.20 -13.23
N LEU A 147 8.14 0.30 -14.47
CA LEU A 147 8.14 1.74 -14.77
C LEU A 147 6.92 2.47 -14.22
N GLY A 148 5.72 1.90 -14.36
CA GLY A 148 4.49 2.52 -13.84
C GLY A 148 4.53 2.72 -12.33
N SER A 149 5.01 1.72 -11.60
CA SER A 149 5.15 1.78 -10.14
C SER A 149 6.22 2.80 -9.72
N LEU A 150 7.37 2.79 -10.39
CA LEU A 150 8.46 3.74 -10.16
C LEU A 150 8.01 5.19 -10.39
N GLN A 151 7.22 5.44 -11.43
CA GLN A 151 6.70 6.78 -11.72
C GLN A 151 5.81 7.31 -10.58
N GLY A 152 4.98 6.46 -9.96
CA GLY A 152 4.15 6.85 -8.83
C GLY A 152 4.96 7.24 -7.58
N LEU A 153 5.98 6.45 -7.25
CA LEU A 153 6.88 6.74 -6.12
C LEU A 153 7.76 7.98 -6.38
N HIS A 154 8.27 8.11 -7.60
CA HIS A 154 9.08 9.27 -7.99
C HIS A 154 8.27 10.57 -8.03
N ALA A 155 7.00 10.50 -8.43
CA ALA A 155 6.09 11.65 -8.37
C ALA A 155 5.85 12.12 -6.92
N ASN A 156 5.72 11.19 -5.96
CA ASN A 156 5.62 11.53 -4.53
C ASN A 156 6.86 12.30 -4.05
N LEU A 157 8.05 11.77 -4.33
CA LEU A 157 9.32 12.42 -3.95
C LEU A 157 9.44 13.83 -4.56
N ASN A 158 9.15 13.97 -5.86
CA ASN A 158 9.25 15.26 -6.54
C ASN A 158 8.20 16.26 -6.04
N GLY A 159 6.99 15.80 -5.72
CA GLY A 159 5.95 16.61 -5.08
C GLY A 159 6.42 17.17 -3.74
N LEU A 160 7.01 16.32 -2.90
CA LEU A 160 7.57 16.72 -1.60
C LEU A 160 8.69 17.77 -1.76
N ILE A 161 9.64 17.53 -2.67
CA ILE A 161 10.74 18.49 -2.92
C ILE A 161 10.19 19.83 -3.44
N LYS A 162 9.15 19.79 -4.28
CA LYS A 162 8.51 20.98 -4.84
C LYS A 162 7.85 21.85 -3.78
N GLU A 163 7.28 21.27 -2.72
CA GLU A 163 6.72 22.03 -1.60
C GLU A 163 7.78 22.86 -0.86
N TYR A 164 8.99 22.32 -0.69
CA TYR A 164 10.11 23.05 -0.07
C TYR A 164 10.80 24.03 -1.03
N LEU A 165 10.77 23.76 -2.34
CA LEU A 165 11.43 24.56 -3.38
C LEU A 165 10.44 25.02 -4.47
N PRO A 166 9.44 25.86 -4.14
CA PRO A 166 8.34 26.19 -5.03
C PRO A 166 8.76 26.89 -6.33
N TYR A 167 9.85 27.66 -6.28
CA TYR A 167 10.36 28.44 -7.42
C TYR A 167 11.22 27.64 -8.40
N THR A 168 11.61 26.42 -8.07
CA THR A 168 12.47 25.60 -8.93
C THR A 168 11.61 24.93 -10.01
N PRO A 169 12.01 24.95 -11.30
CA PRO A 169 11.25 24.30 -12.36
C PRO A 169 11.27 22.76 -12.22
N ASP A 170 10.14 22.13 -12.55
CA ASP A 170 9.87 20.72 -12.25
C ASP A 170 10.88 19.76 -12.89
N TRP A 171 11.33 20.06 -14.11
CA TRP A 171 12.33 19.23 -14.81
C TRP A 171 13.69 19.21 -14.09
N LYS A 172 14.07 20.29 -13.39
CA LYS A 172 15.32 20.32 -12.61
C LYS A 172 15.19 19.46 -11.37
N ILE A 173 14.04 19.52 -10.69
CA ILE A 173 13.76 18.70 -9.51
C ILE A 173 13.81 17.22 -9.92
N ALA A 174 13.03 16.84 -10.94
CA ALA A 174 12.97 15.47 -11.43
C ALA A 174 14.31 14.96 -11.96
N GLY A 175 15.08 15.79 -12.66
CA GLY A 175 16.40 15.43 -13.16
C GLY A 175 17.40 15.21 -12.02
N CYS A 176 17.43 16.10 -11.03
CA CYS A 176 18.35 15.98 -9.89
C CYS A 176 18.00 14.77 -9.00
N SER A 177 16.73 14.57 -8.67
CA SER A 177 16.28 13.41 -7.88
C SER A 177 16.57 12.10 -8.62
N SER A 178 16.33 12.04 -9.93
CA SER A 178 16.66 10.86 -10.75
C SER A 178 18.16 10.54 -10.76
N ILE A 179 19.03 11.55 -10.87
CA ILE A 179 20.49 11.35 -10.83
C ILE A 179 20.92 10.83 -9.46
N ILE A 180 20.40 11.40 -8.38
CA ILE A 180 20.72 10.94 -7.02
C ILE A 180 20.25 9.48 -6.82
N LEU A 181 19.01 9.17 -7.21
CA LEU A 181 18.48 7.81 -7.12
C LEU A 181 19.25 6.82 -7.99
N PHE A 182 19.72 7.23 -9.18
CA PHE A 182 20.58 6.41 -10.02
C PHE A 182 21.91 6.10 -9.33
N LEU A 183 22.57 7.11 -8.73
CA LEU A 183 23.83 6.93 -8.01
C LEU A 183 23.68 5.99 -6.81
N VAL A 184 22.61 6.13 -6.04
CA VAL A 184 22.28 5.21 -4.93
C VAL A 184 21.98 3.81 -5.46
N GLY A 185 21.24 3.73 -6.57
CA GLY A 185 20.84 2.47 -7.20
C GLY A 185 21.99 1.64 -7.77
N LEU A 186 23.17 2.23 -7.99
CA LEU A 186 24.36 1.50 -8.44
C LEU A 186 24.76 0.36 -7.48
N ILE A 187 24.38 0.44 -6.21
CA ILE A 187 24.62 -0.64 -5.23
C ILE A 187 23.95 -1.95 -5.67
N TYR A 188 22.77 -1.88 -6.30
CA TYR A 188 22.00 -3.04 -6.74
C TYR A 188 22.53 -3.68 -8.03
N VAL A 189 23.42 -3.00 -8.75
CA VAL A 189 24.06 -3.52 -9.98
C VAL A 189 25.36 -4.27 -9.67
N THR A 190 25.81 -4.26 -8.41
CA THR A 190 26.99 -5.02 -7.99
C THR A 190 26.73 -6.53 -7.96
N GLN A 191 27.80 -7.35 -7.89
CA GLN A 191 27.68 -8.82 -7.83
C GLN A 191 26.84 -9.32 -6.64
N GLY A 192 26.78 -8.55 -5.55
CA GLY A 192 25.93 -8.83 -4.38
C GLY A 192 24.60 -8.07 -4.37
N GLY A 193 24.22 -7.45 -5.49
CA GLY A 193 23.08 -6.54 -5.57
C GLY A 193 21.74 -7.18 -5.21
N GLN A 194 21.53 -8.46 -5.56
CA GLN A 194 20.32 -9.20 -5.17
C GLN A 194 20.19 -9.30 -3.64
N TYR A 195 21.28 -9.59 -2.93
CA TYR A 195 21.27 -9.65 -1.47
C TYR A 195 20.97 -8.28 -0.85
N ALA A 196 21.55 -7.21 -1.40
CA ALA A 196 21.27 -5.85 -0.96
C ALA A 196 19.80 -5.47 -1.20
N LEU A 197 19.23 -5.86 -2.35
CA LEU A 197 17.83 -5.64 -2.69
C LEU A 197 16.91 -6.33 -1.68
N ASP A 198 17.12 -7.63 -1.45
CA ASP A 198 16.29 -8.41 -0.52
C ASP A 198 16.37 -7.86 0.92
N LEU A 199 17.55 -7.37 1.34
CA LEU A 199 17.74 -6.77 2.67
C LEU A 199 16.94 -5.46 2.82
N VAL A 200 17.07 -4.57 1.84
CA VAL A 200 16.38 -3.27 1.85
C VAL A 200 14.88 -3.45 1.68
N ASP A 201 14.43 -4.41 0.88
CA ASP A 201 13.01 -4.73 0.68
C ASP A 201 12.37 -5.24 1.98
N PHE A 202 13.05 -6.12 2.72
CA PHE A 202 12.54 -6.63 3.99
C PHE A 202 12.47 -5.55 5.08
N PHE A 203 13.59 -4.87 5.35
CA PHE A 203 13.67 -3.91 6.45
C PHE A 203 13.06 -2.55 6.11
N GLY A 204 13.23 -2.08 4.87
CA GLY A 204 12.79 -0.77 4.42
C GLY A 204 11.44 -0.76 3.71
N GLY A 205 11.19 -1.73 2.82
CA GLY A 205 9.94 -1.81 2.05
C GLY A 205 8.77 -2.38 2.85
N THR A 206 9.00 -3.50 3.54
CA THR A 206 7.94 -4.28 4.18
C THR A 206 7.68 -3.86 5.62
N PHE A 207 8.73 -3.72 6.46
CA PHE A 207 8.51 -3.43 7.89
C PHE A 207 8.05 -1.98 8.14
N VAL A 208 8.74 -1.01 7.54
CA VAL A 208 8.49 0.42 7.77
C VAL A 208 7.07 0.82 7.36
N ILE A 209 6.57 0.29 6.25
CA ILE A 209 5.25 0.66 5.75
C ILE A 209 4.13 0.26 6.71
N PHE A 210 4.24 -0.89 7.39
CA PHE A 210 3.25 -1.29 8.37
C PHE A 210 3.17 -0.31 9.55
N VAL A 211 4.33 0.10 10.08
CA VAL A 211 4.39 1.08 11.17
C VAL A 211 3.79 2.41 10.72
N CYS A 212 4.21 2.92 9.56
CA CYS A 212 3.71 4.18 9.01
C CYS A 212 2.19 4.14 8.75
N ALA A 213 1.69 3.08 8.11
CA ALA A 213 0.28 2.94 7.77
C ALA A 213 -0.62 2.78 9.00
N ILE A 214 -0.17 2.07 10.04
CA ILE A 214 -0.91 1.97 11.31
C ILE A 214 -1.00 3.36 11.96
N CYS A 215 0.13 4.08 12.02
CA CYS A 215 0.15 5.45 12.55
C CYS A 215 -0.78 6.37 11.74
N GLU A 216 -0.72 6.34 10.42
CA GLU A 216 -1.56 7.15 9.53
C GLU A 216 -3.05 6.87 9.73
N VAL A 217 -3.45 5.59 9.69
CA VAL A 217 -4.85 5.18 9.90
C VAL A 217 -5.32 5.55 11.30
N PHE A 218 -4.50 5.35 12.33
CA PHE A 218 -4.85 5.72 13.70
C PHE A 218 -5.04 7.24 13.85
N LEU A 219 -4.14 8.04 13.26
CA LEU A 219 -4.22 9.50 13.26
C LEU A 219 -5.49 9.99 12.57
N ILE A 220 -5.83 9.45 11.41
CA ILE A 220 -7.02 9.87 10.66
C ILE A 220 -8.31 9.37 11.35
N ALA A 221 -8.35 8.11 11.78
CA ALA A 221 -9.57 7.52 12.31
C ALA A 221 -9.93 8.04 13.72
N TYR A 222 -8.95 8.16 14.62
CA TYR A 222 -9.20 8.47 16.03
C TYR A 222 -8.82 9.89 16.44
N ILE A 223 -7.75 10.46 15.89
CA ILE A 223 -7.34 11.83 16.27
C ILE A 223 -8.09 12.87 15.43
N TYR A 224 -8.08 12.74 14.10
CA TYR A 224 -8.86 13.60 13.22
C TYR A 224 -10.36 13.30 13.32
N GLY A 225 -10.70 12.01 13.35
CA GLY A 225 -12.05 11.51 13.59
C GLY A 225 -12.78 11.17 12.30
N VAL A 226 -13.28 9.92 12.22
CA VAL A 226 -14.02 9.41 11.05
C VAL A 226 -15.23 10.28 10.68
N ASP A 227 -15.92 10.85 11.66
CA ASP A 227 -17.09 11.70 11.40
C ASP A 227 -16.72 13.00 10.68
N ARG A 228 -15.56 13.58 11.00
CA ARG A 228 -15.06 14.77 10.29
C ARG A 228 -14.62 14.43 8.89
N LEU A 229 -13.87 13.33 8.73
CA LEU A 229 -13.49 12.81 7.41
C LEU A 229 -14.72 12.59 6.51
N CYS A 230 -15.81 12.05 7.07
CA CYS A 230 -17.05 11.87 6.33
C CYS A 230 -17.71 13.18 5.93
N LEU A 231 -17.62 14.23 6.75
CA LEU A 231 -18.11 15.57 6.41
C LEU A 231 -17.26 16.20 5.30
N ASP A 232 -15.94 16.01 5.32
CA ASP A 232 -15.04 16.52 4.27
C ASP A 232 -15.36 15.89 2.92
N ILE A 233 -15.52 14.56 2.90
CA ILE A 233 -15.90 13.82 1.70
C ILE A 233 -17.31 14.20 1.25
N GLU A 234 -18.25 14.42 2.18
CA GLU A 234 -19.59 14.90 1.86
C GLU A 234 -19.54 16.30 1.21
N PHE A 235 -18.65 17.18 1.65
CA PHE A 235 -18.46 18.50 1.06
C PHE A 235 -17.80 18.43 -0.33
N MET A 236 -16.79 17.58 -0.51
CA MET A 236 -16.12 17.38 -1.81
C MET A 236 -17.06 16.72 -2.85
N SER A 237 -17.70 15.61 -2.47
CA SER A 237 -18.50 14.77 -3.37
C SER A 237 -19.97 15.18 -3.45
N LYS A 238 -20.45 16.07 -2.57
CA LYS A 238 -21.86 16.46 -2.39
C LYS A 238 -22.80 15.27 -2.14
N LYS A 239 -22.26 14.14 -1.68
CA LYS A 239 -22.98 12.89 -1.42
C LYS A 239 -22.64 12.41 -0.02
N LYS A 240 -23.65 11.95 0.72
CA LYS A 240 -23.44 11.36 2.04
C LYS A 240 -22.63 10.07 1.93
N VAL A 241 -21.64 9.96 2.81
CA VAL A 241 -20.84 8.74 2.95
C VAL A 241 -21.69 7.64 3.58
N ALA A 242 -21.67 6.45 3.00
CA ALA A 242 -22.39 5.28 3.50
C ALA A 242 -21.86 4.81 4.85
N ILE A 243 -22.72 4.16 5.65
CA ILE A 243 -22.35 3.60 6.96
C ILE A 243 -21.24 2.55 6.84
N TYR A 244 -21.22 1.82 5.73
CA TYR A 244 -20.14 0.88 5.38
C TYR A 244 -18.76 1.52 5.56
N TRP A 245 -18.50 2.67 4.94
CA TRP A 245 -17.20 3.35 5.02
C TRP A 245 -16.88 3.84 6.42
N ARG A 246 -17.87 4.30 7.17
CA ARG A 246 -17.70 4.73 8.57
C ARG A 246 -17.23 3.58 9.45
N LEU A 247 -17.84 2.39 9.29
CA LEU A 247 -17.46 1.20 10.06
C LEU A 247 -16.11 0.65 9.61
N THR A 248 -15.84 0.66 8.30
CA THR A 248 -14.56 0.19 7.76
C THR A 248 -13.40 1.04 8.26
N TRP A 249 -13.47 2.37 8.10
CA TRP A 249 -12.38 3.27 8.51
C TRP A 249 -12.22 3.41 10.03
N GLY A 250 -13.33 3.34 10.80
CA GLY A 250 -13.30 3.55 12.24
C GLY A 250 -13.00 2.31 13.08
N LEU A 251 -13.26 1.12 12.56
CA LEU A 251 -13.12 -0.12 13.33
C LEU A 251 -12.40 -1.22 12.55
N LEU A 252 -12.86 -1.55 11.34
CA LEU A 252 -12.37 -2.72 10.62
C LEU A 252 -10.89 -2.57 10.20
N THR A 253 -10.54 -1.45 9.54
CA THR A 253 -9.19 -1.21 9.02
C THR A 253 -8.15 -1.09 10.13
N PRO A 254 -8.35 -0.28 11.19
CA PRO A 254 -7.38 -0.24 12.30
C PRO A 254 -7.18 -1.61 12.96
N LEU A 255 -8.26 -2.36 13.19
CA LEU A 255 -8.19 -3.68 13.82
C LEU A 255 -7.45 -4.69 12.95
N LEU A 256 -7.75 -4.75 11.64
CA LEU A 256 -7.07 -5.65 10.72
C LEU A 256 -5.57 -5.32 10.60
N LEU A 257 -5.20 -4.04 10.51
CA LEU A 257 -3.79 -3.64 10.43
C LEU A 257 -3.01 -4.02 11.70
N ILE A 258 -3.61 -3.83 12.88
CA ILE A 258 -2.99 -4.25 14.15
C ILE A 258 -2.81 -5.78 14.20
N LEU A 259 -3.84 -6.55 13.82
CA LEU A 259 -3.76 -8.01 13.82
C LEU A 259 -2.67 -8.53 12.88
N ILE A 260 -2.58 -7.97 11.68
CA ILE A 260 -1.56 -8.34 10.69
C ILE A 260 -0.17 -7.99 11.20
N PHE A 261 0.00 -6.83 11.82
CA PHE A 261 1.28 -6.44 12.39
C PHE A 261 1.71 -7.33 13.56
N LEU A 262 0.79 -7.71 14.45
CA LEU A 262 1.09 -8.65 15.53
C LEU A 262 1.47 -10.04 14.98
N TYR A 263 0.75 -10.52 13.96
CA TYR A 263 1.09 -11.77 13.30
C TYR A 263 2.44 -11.69 12.58
N PHE A 264 2.74 -10.56 11.93
CA PHE A 264 4.02 -10.33 11.28
C PHE A 264 5.18 -10.35 12.29
N ILE A 265 5.05 -9.69 13.44
CA ILE A 265 6.04 -9.76 14.53
C ILE A 265 6.20 -11.19 15.04
N TRP A 266 5.10 -11.91 15.24
CA TRP A 266 5.15 -13.31 15.70
C TRP A 266 5.89 -14.20 14.70
N THR A 267 5.61 -14.02 13.41
CA THR A 267 6.10 -14.89 12.34
C THR A 267 7.44 -14.40 11.77
N LEU A 268 8.02 -13.35 12.37
CA LEU A 268 9.27 -12.76 11.94
C LEU A 268 10.41 -13.78 12.07
N LYS A 269 10.82 -14.35 10.95
CA LYS A 269 12.00 -15.21 10.86
C LYS A 269 13.20 -14.36 10.42
N PRO A 270 14.41 -14.60 10.95
CA PRO A 270 15.60 -13.95 10.45
C PRO A 270 15.80 -14.28 8.97
N ILE A 271 16.16 -13.27 8.18
CA ILE A 271 16.42 -13.43 6.74
C ILE A 271 17.56 -14.44 6.56
N THR A 272 17.30 -15.51 5.81
CA THR A 272 18.31 -16.50 5.43
C THR A 272 18.61 -16.39 3.94
N TYR A 273 19.89 -16.36 3.57
CA TYR A 273 20.31 -16.31 2.17
C TYR A 273 20.88 -17.65 1.70
N GLY A 274 20.47 -18.09 0.50
CA GLY A 274 21.02 -19.26 -0.18
C GLY A 274 20.47 -20.62 0.29
N ILE A 275 20.99 -21.68 -0.34
CA ILE A 275 20.56 -23.08 -0.20
C ILE A 275 20.86 -23.64 1.21
N ASP A 276 21.86 -23.10 1.91
CA ASP A 276 22.36 -23.61 3.19
C ASP A 276 21.91 -22.80 4.42
N SER A 277 20.93 -21.89 4.29
CA SER A 277 20.42 -21.09 5.41
C SER A 277 21.52 -20.35 6.20
N LEU A 278 22.53 -19.80 5.51
CA LEU A 278 23.62 -19.07 6.18
C LEU A 278 23.03 -17.87 6.93
N ARG A 279 23.30 -17.79 8.24
CA ARG A 279 22.88 -16.65 9.07
C ARG A 279 23.51 -15.37 8.53
N LEU A 280 22.70 -14.31 8.50
CA LEU A 280 23.13 -12.98 8.11
C LEU A 280 24.34 -12.55 8.96
N PRO A 281 25.44 -12.06 8.35
CA PRO A 281 26.51 -11.43 9.10
C PRO A 281 25.96 -10.30 9.97
N LEU A 282 26.40 -10.21 11.23
CA LEU A 282 25.92 -9.22 12.20
C LEU A 282 25.96 -7.78 11.67
N GLY A 283 26.95 -7.42 10.83
CA GLY A 283 27.04 -6.10 10.22
C GLY A 283 25.88 -5.76 9.29
N LEU A 284 25.38 -6.72 8.51
CA LEU A 284 24.22 -6.53 7.62
C LEU A 284 22.91 -6.49 8.41
N GLU A 285 22.83 -7.24 9.51
CA GLU A 285 21.68 -7.18 10.41
C GLU A 285 21.58 -5.81 11.09
N ILE A 286 22.69 -5.30 11.62
CA ILE A 286 22.77 -3.94 12.19
C ILE A 286 22.38 -2.89 11.15
N PHE A 287 22.86 -3.05 9.92
CA PHE A 287 22.48 -2.14 8.82
C PHE A 287 20.97 -2.19 8.55
N GLY A 288 20.37 -3.38 8.46
CA GLY A 288 18.92 -3.53 8.30
C GLY A 288 18.11 -2.85 9.40
N TRP A 289 18.48 -3.11 10.66
CA TRP A 289 17.85 -2.44 11.81
C TRP A 289 18.08 -0.93 11.82
N SER A 290 19.20 -0.45 11.30
CA SER A 290 19.47 0.99 11.19
C SER A 290 18.54 1.70 10.21
N ILE A 291 18.19 1.07 9.07
CA ILE A 291 17.21 1.61 8.10
C ILE A 291 15.87 1.82 8.78
N LEU A 292 15.42 0.82 9.53
CA LEU A 292 14.18 0.87 10.29
C LEU A 292 14.24 1.94 11.39
N ALA A 293 15.35 2.00 12.13
CA ALA A 293 15.55 2.97 13.19
C ALA A 293 15.49 4.41 12.66
N VAL A 294 16.10 4.70 11.51
CA VAL A 294 16.05 6.04 10.88
C VAL A 294 14.62 6.49 10.65
N THR A 295 13.75 5.61 10.12
CA THR A 295 12.36 5.98 9.85
C THR A 295 11.55 6.19 11.13
N VAL A 296 11.70 5.30 12.11
CA VAL A 296 11.00 5.43 13.40
C VAL A 296 11.48 6.69 14.16
N ILE A 297 12.79 6.96 14.14
CA ILE A 297 13.38 8.17 14.71
C ILE A 297 12.84 9.41 14.01
N GLN A 298 12.64 9.41 12.70
CA GLN A 298 12.07 10.55 11.98
C GLN A 298 10.64 10.84 12.45
N LEU A 299 9.79 9.82 12.59
CA LEU A 299 8.42 9.97 13.12
C LEU A 299 8.42 10.53 14.55
N MET A 300 9.25 9.96 15.42
CA MET A 300 9.40 10.42 16.81
C MET A 300 10.03 11.82 16.90
N GLY A 301 10.99 12.12 16.03
CA GLY A 301 11.68 13.40 15.97
C GLY A 301 10.73 14.54 15.64
N TRP A 302 9.87 14.38 14.62
CA TRP A 302 8.83 15.37 14.31
C TRP A 302 7.83 15.52 15.45
N PHE A 303 7.39 14.41 16.04
CA PHE A 303 6.49 14.44 17.19
C PHE A 303 7.09 15.26 18.36
N PHE A 304 8.34 15.00 18.74
CA PHE A 304 9.01 15.75 19.80
C PHE A 304 9.31 17.20 19.41
N TYR A 305 9.62 17.48 18.13
CA TYR A 305 9.82 18.83 17.62
C TYR A 305 8.55 19.69 17.78
N TYR A 306 7.39 19.20 17.35
CA TYR A 306 6.12 19.91 17.52
C TYR A 306 5.71 20.03 18.98
N LEU A 307 6.00 19.02 19.79
CA LEU A 307 5.81 19.09 21.23
C LEU A 307 6.70 20.21 21.81
N TYR A 308 7.96 20.31 21.43
CA TYR A 308 8.84 21.41 21.86
C TYR A 308 8.36 22.78 21.38
N ALA A 309 7.93 22.91 20.13
CA ALA A 309 7.38 24.15 19.58
C ALA A 309 6.15 24.64 20.37
N ASN A 310 5.31 23.70 20.82
CA ASN A 310 4.11 23.97 21.61
C ASN A 310 4.36 24.04 23.14
N ARG A 311 5.61 24.24 23.59
CA ARG A 311 5.96 24.36 25.03
C ARG A 311 5.21 25.44 25.81
N LYS A 312 4.53 26.36 25.12
CA LYS A 312 3.71 27.43 25.73
C LYS A 312 2.47 26.89 26.45
N TYR A 313 2.01 25.69 26.11
CA TYR A 313 0.82 25.07 26.72
C TYR A 313 1.21 24.05 27.81
N PRO A 314 0.49 24.01 28.94
CA PRO A 314 0.77 23.07 30.04
C PRO A 314 0.28 21.65 29.76
N GLY A 315 1.11 20.65 30.09
CA GLY A 315 0.75 19.23 30.22
C GLY A 315 -0.05 18.64 29.05
N ILE A 316 -1.29 18.25 29.31
CA ILE A 316 -2.18 17.58 28.33
C ILE A 316 -2.62 18.54 27.20
N GLN A 317 -2.77 19.84 27.49
CA GLN A 317 -3.11 20.82 26.44
C GLN A 317 -2.03 20.92 25.37
N LYS A 318 -0.78 20.65 25.73
CA LYS A 318 0.34 20.59 24.79
C LYS A 318 0.14 19.50 23.73
N LEU A 319 -0.34 18.33 24.14
CA LEU A 319 -0.67 17.23 23.23
C LEU A 319 -1.89 17.58 22.38
N THR A 320 -2.95 18.12 22.99
CA THR A 320 -4.17 18.54 22.27
C THR A 320 -3.89 19.63 21.24
N GLU A 321 -3.01 20.60 21.53
CA GLU A 321 -2.61 21.64 20.58
C GLU A 321 -1.66 21.11 19.49
N THR A 322 -0.81 20.12 19.82
CA THR A 322 0.05 19.45 18.83
C THR A 322 -0.75 18.66 17.80
N PHE A 323 -1.84 18.04 18.24
CA PHE A 323 -2.80 17.37 17.36
C PHE A 323 -3.97 18.28 16.95
N SER A 324 -3.84 19.60 17.10
CA SER A 324 -4.93 20.53 16.79
C SER A 324 -5.00 20.85 15.30
N PHE A 325 -6.19 20.66 14.74
CA PHE A 325 -6.49 20.94 13.33
C PHE A 325 -7.10 22.33 13.12
N LYS A 326 -6.91 23.27 14.06
CA LYS A 326 -7.55 24.61 14.00
C LYS A 326 -7.20 25.40 12.74
N THR A 327 -6.03 25.16 12.17
CA THR A 327 -5.55 25.80 10.94
C THR A 327 -5.91 25.01 9.68
N TRP A 328 -6.53 23.83 9.82
CA TRP A 328 -6.87 22.98 8.70
C TRP A 328 -8.09 23.51 7.94
N GLY A 329 -8.01 23.46 6.61
CA GLY A 329 -9.09 23.82 5.70
C GLY A 329 -8.72 23.47 4.26
N PRO A 330 -9.71 23.35 3.37
CA PRO A 330 -9.47 23.07 1.96
C PRO A 330 -8.68 24.22 1.32
N GLU A 331 -7.79 23.87 0.38
CA GLU A 331 -6.96 24.84 -0.31
C GLU A 331 -7.81 25.94 -0.99
N GLY A 332 -7.46 27.19 -0.72
CA GLY A 332 -8.16 28.38 -1.21
C GLY A 332 -9.08 29.01 -0.17
N ARG A 333 -8.91 30.33 0.02
CA ARG A 333 -9.65 31.11 1.03
C ARG A 333 -11.17 30.98 0.89
N GLN A 334 -11.69 31.08 -0.33
CA GLN A 334 -13.12 30.95 -0.61
C GLN A 334 -13.67 29.56 -0.23
N ARG A 335 -12.96 28.49 -0.58
CA ARG A 335 -13.39 27.11 -0.25
C ARG A 335 -13.37 26.87 1.25
N THR A 336 -12.38 27.42 1.95
CA THR A 336 -12.32 27.35 3.42
C THR A 336 -13.51 28.04 4.06
N GLU A 337 -13.95 29.18 3.52
CA GLU A 337 -15.14 29.90 4.02
C GLU A 337 -16.44 29.12 3.72
N GLU A 338 -16.59 28.57 2.52
CA GLU A 338 -17.72 27.69 2.15
C GLU A 338 -17.80 26.45 3.03
N TRP A 339 -16.65 25.84 3.32
CA TRP A 339 -16.54 24.69 4.23
C TRP A 339 -16.97 25.03 5.67
N LYS A 340 -16.52 26.17 6.20
CA LYS A 340 -16.93 26.63 7.53
C LYS A 340 -18.45 26.84 7.62
N LYS A 341 -19.04 27.46 6.61
CA LYS A 341 -20.51 27.62 6.53
C LYS A 341 -21.23 26.27 6.50
N PHE A 342 -20.74 25.32 5.70
CA PHE A 342 -21.30 23.96 5.65
C PHE A 342 -21.25 23.26 7.02
N LEU A 343 -20.14 23.39 7.75
CA LEU A 343 -20.02 22.86 9.11
C LEU A 343 -21.01 23.51 10.08
N GLU A 344 -21.18 24.83 10.03
CA GLU A 344 -22.15 25.55 10.85
C GLU A 344 -23.60 25.07 10.60
N GLU A 345 -24.00 24.94 9.32
CA GLU A 345 -25.32 24.42 8.94
C GLU A 345 -25.57 23.00 9.45
N LYS A 346 -24.56 22.12 9.33
CA LYS A 346 -24.64 20.73 9.80
C LYS A 346 -24.72 20.64 11.31
N ASN A 347 -23.94 21.44 12.02
CA ASN A 347 -23.95 21.50 13.48
C ASN A 347 -25.30 22.04 14.00
N ALA A 348 -25.86 23.07 13.36
CA ALA A 348 -27.20 23.59 13.68
C ALA A 348 -28.29 22.52 13.46
N THR A 349 -28.22 21.78 12.35
CA THR A 349 -29.16 20.70 12.04
C THR A 349 -29.07 19.54 13.06
N GLN A 350 -27.87 19.19 13.51
CA GLN A 350 -27.68 18.16 14.53
C GLN A 350 -28.14 18.61 15.93
N GLN A 351 -27.93 19.88 16.29
CA GLN A 351 -28.45 20.45 17.54
C GLN A 351 -29.99 20.49 17.55
N GLY A 352 -30.62 20.85 16.42
CA GLY A 352 -32.08 20.78 16.26
C GLY A 352 -32.66 19.37 16.35
N LYS A 353 -31.91 18.35 15.91
CA LYS A 353 -32.30 16.94 16.12
C LYS A 353 -32.11 16.48 17.56
N ARG A 354 -31.05 16.92 18.25
CA ARG A 354 -30.80 16.61 19.68
C ARG A 354 -31.80 17.29 20.62
N SER A 355 -32.40 18.42 20.23
CA SER A 355 -33.45 19.09 21.00
C SER A 355 -34.85 18.47 20.78
N MET A 356 -35.07 17.75 19.68
CA MET A 356 -36.31 17.01 19.39
C MET A 356 -36.37 15.60 20.02
N ILE A 357 -35.27 15.07 20.56
CA ILE A 357 -35.30 13.80 21.31
C ILE A 357 -36.00 14.08 22.65
N PRO A 358 -37.15 13.43 22.96
CA PRO A 358 -37.88 13.68 24.19
C PRO A 358 -36.99 13.47 25.40
N THR A 359 -37.07 14.40 26.35
CA THR A 359 -36.26 14.46 27.58
C THR A 359 -36.27 13.17 28.40
N LYS A 360 -37.23 12.27 28.18
CA LYS A 360 -37.32 10.94 28.81
C LYS A 360 -36.25 9.92 28.35
N ILE A 361 -35.65 10.07 27.17
CA ILE A 361 -34.60 9.12 26.69
C ILE A 361 -33.19 9.57 27.12
N LYS A 362 -32.99 10.87 27.43
CA LYS A 362 -31.72 11.39 27.96
C LYS A 362 -31.31 10.75 29.31
N ALA A 363 -32.27 10.25 30.09
CA ALA A 363 -32.01 9.66 31.40
C ALA A 363 -31.51 8.20 31.36
N ILE A 364 -31.55 7.52 30.20
CA ILE A 364 -31.27 6.07 30.12
C ILE A 364 -29.90 5.76 29.49
N PHE A 365 -29.30 6.68 28.72
CA PHE A 365 -28.10 6.36 27.92
C PHE A 365 -26.86 7.24 28.13
N LEU A 366 -26.91 8.33 28.89
CA LEU A 366 -25.74 9.22 29.03
C LEU A 366 -25.68 9.86 30.43
N ASP A 367 -25.16 9.10 31.40
CA ASP A 367 -24.46 9.68 32.55
C ASP A 367 -23.40 8.70 33.09
N PRO A 368 -22.12 8.77 32.67
CA PRO A 368 -21.02 8.16 33.40
C PRO A 368 -20.29 9.16 34.30
N TYR A 369 -20.85 10.34 34.58
CA TYR A 369 -20.23 11.34 35.46
C TYR A 369 -21.23 11.92 36.47
N LYS A 370 -21.70 11.05 37.37
CA LYS A 370 -22.23 11.45 38.68
C LYS A 370 -21.78 10.46 39.78
N SER A 371 -20.55 10.65 40.24
CA SER A 371 -20.18 10.86 41.65
C SER A 371 -18.70 11.16 41.72
#